data_AF-A0A318I1N2-F1
#
_entry.id   AF-A0A318I1N2-F1
#
_cell.length_a   1.000
_cell.length_b   1.000
_cell.length_c   1.000
_cell.angle_alpha   90.00
_cell.angle_beta   90.00
_cell.angle_gamma   90.00
#
_symmetry.space_group_name_H-M   'P 1'
#
loop_
_entity.id
_entity.type
_entity.pdbx_description
1 polymer ?
#
loop_
_entity_poly.entity_id
_entity_poly.type
_entity_poly.pdbx_seq_one_letter_code
_entity_poly.pdbx_strand_id
1 'polypeptide(L)'
;MRTKSLKKNRINVVTLGCSKNVYDSEVLMGQLKANNKEVVHEEEGNVVVINTCGFIANAKEESVNTILEYVQKKEAGEVDKVFVTGCLSERYKPDLQKEIPNVDEYFGTSELPNLLKALGADYKHELIGERLTTTPKNYAYLKIAEGCDRPCSFCAIPIMRGKHKSTPIEDLVMEANKLAAKGVKELILIAQDLTYYGLDLYKKRNLAELLNELVKVDGIEWIRLHYAFPTGFPMDVLEVMKREPKVCNYLDIPLQHISDAILKSMRRGTTQAKTTKLLQDFRAAVPEMTIRTTLIVGYPGETEEDFQTLKSWVEAMRFERLGCFTYSHEENTHAYNLVDDVPEEVKQQRASEIMELQSQISWELNQEKVGKTLRCIIDRKEGKYFVGRSEFDSPDVDNEVLVDAAKHYLKVGEFVDLHIFEAADFDLYGEPIQG
;
A
#
# COMPACT_ATOMS: atom_id res chain seq x y z
N MET A 1 -4.62 -47.11 8.42
CA MET A 1 -5.55 -46.34 7.57
C MET A 1 -6.27 -45.34 8.46
N ARG A 2 -5.88 -44.06 8.43
CA ARG A 2 -6.64 -43.00 9.12
C ARG A 2 -7.87 -42.70 8.26
N THR A 3 -9.05 -42.89 8.85
CA THR A 3 -10.35 -42.59 8.25
C THR A 3 -10.40 -41.10 7.94
N LYS A 4 -10.25 -40.71 6.68
CA LYS A 4 -10.49 -39.33 6.23
C LYS A 4 -11.96 -39.03 6.48
N SER A 5 -12.24 -38.33 7.58
CA SER A 5 -13.49 -37.59 7.70
C SER A 5 -13.67 -36.75 6.45
N LEU A 6 -14.87 -36.77 5.85
CA LEU A 6 -15.29 -35.92 4.73
C LEU A 6 -15.40 -34.45 5.18
N LYS A 7 -14.38 -33.92 5.87
CA LYS A 7 -14.29 -32.49 6.15
C LYS A 7 -14.09 -31.81 4.81
N LYS A 8 -15.02 -30.94 4.43
CA LYS A 8 -14.89 -30.11 3.23
C LYS A 8 -13.62 -29.28 3.39
N ASN A 9 -12.73 -29.32 2.41
CA ASN A 9 -11.48 -28.56 2.47
C ASN A 9 -11.80 -27.06 2.50
N ARG A 10 -11.33 -26.39 3.56
CA ARG A 10 -11.40 -24.94 3.76
C ARG A 10 -10.02 -24.36 3.50
N ILE A 11 -9.95 -23.46 2.53
CA ILE A 11 -8.72 -22.79 2.11
C ILE A 11 -8.60 -21.49 2.93
N ASN A 12 -7.55 -21.39 3.74
CA ASN A 12 -7.18 -20.15 4.40
C ASN A 12 -6.15 -19.40 3.55
N VAL A 13 -6.42 -18.14 3.21
CA VAL A 13 -5.46 -17.24 2.58
C VAL A 13 -4.87 -16.34 3.67
N VAL A 14 -3.55 -16.37 3.82
CA VAL A 14 -2.79 -15.50 4.72
C VAL A 14 -2.10 -14.45 3.88
N THR A 15 -2.35 -13.16 4.15
CA THR A 15 -1.82 -12.08 3.33
C THR A 15 -0.80 -11.28 4.11
N LEU A 16 0.44 -11.24 3.61
CA LEU A 16 1.51 -10.45 4.19
C LEU A 16 1.90 -9.31 3.26
N GLY A 17 2.55 -8.29 3.81
CA GLY A 17 3.15 -7.20 3.05
C GLY A 17 2.23 -6.02 2.83
N CYS A 18 1.85 -5.77 1.57
CA CYS A 18 1.29 -4.47 1.16
C CYS A 18 -0.10 -4.57 0.52
N SER A 19 -0.72 -3.41 0.29
CA SER A 19 -2.01 -3.26 -0.39
C SER A 19 -2.14 -3.99 -1.73
N LYS A 20 -1.03 -4.18 -2.46
CA LYS A 20 -1.01 -4.95 -3.71
C LYS A 20 -1.22 -6.45 -3.44
N ASN A 21 -0.61 -6.97 -2.38
CA ASN A 21 -0.81 -8.36 -1.96
C ASN A 21 -2.24 -8.58 -1.45
N VAL A 22 -2.82 -7.60 -0.72
CA VAL A 22 -4.24 -7.62 -0.34
C VAL A 22 -5.11 -7.75 -1.58
N TYR A 23 -4.94 -6.88 -2.58
CA TYR A 23 -5.67 -6.97 -3.85
C TYR A 23 -5.51 -8.35 -4.52
N ASP A 24 -4.29 -8.87 -4.61
CA ASP A 24 -4.03 -10.17 -5.26
C ASP A 24 -4.71 -11.33 -4.51
N SER A 25 -4.70 -11.29 -3.18
CA SER A 25 -5.41 -12.25 -2.33
C SER A 25 -6.93 -12.16 -2.52
N GLU A 26 -7.51 -10.95 -2.57
CA GLU A 26 -8.94 -10.75 -2.81
C GLU A 26 -9.37 -11.33 -4.18
N VAL A 27 -8.54 -11.18 -5.22
CA VAL A 27 -8.76 -11.76 -6.54
C VAL A 27 -8.70 -13.29 -6.50
N LEU A 28 -7.66 -13.86 -5.86
CA LEU A 28 -7.54 -15.30 -5.66
C LEU A 28 -8.79 -15.87 -4.95
N MET A 29 -9.21 -15.24 -3.86
CA MET A 29 -10.38 -15.66 -3.10
C MET A 29 -11.67 -15.54 -3.91
N GLY A 30 -11.83 -14.50 -4.72
CA GLY A 30 -12.94 -14.35 -5.66
C GLY A 30 -13.02 -15.52 -6.64
N GLN A 31 -11.89 -15.87 -7.26
CA GLN A 31 -11.78 -17.02 -8.18
C GLN A 31 -12.09 -18.35 -7.50
N LEU A 32 -11.57 -18.57 -6.29
CA LEU A 32 -11.84 -19.79 -5.50
C LEU A 32 -13.33 -19.91 -5.15
N LYS A 33 -13.95 -18.82 -4.68
CA LYS A 33 -15.38 -18.79 -4.34
C LYS A 33 -16.25 -19.08 -5.57
N ALA A 34 -15.91 -18.50 -6.72
CA ALA A 34 -16.62 -18.77 -7.98
C ALA A 34 -16.45 -20.22 -8.48
N ASN A 35 -15.41 -20.92 -8.03
CA ASN A 35 -15.20 -22.35 -8.25
C ASN A 35 -15.82 -23.23 -7.14
N ASN A 36 -16.75 -22.68 -6.34
CA ASN A 36 -17.41 -23.36 -5.23
C ASN A 36 -16.44 -23.91 -4.16
N LYS A 37 -15.24 -23.33 -4.05
CA LYS A 37 -14.30 -23.63 -2.97
C LYS A 37 -14.69 -22.85 -1.73
N GLU A 38 -14.51 -23.48 -0.58
CA GLU A 38 -14.64 -22.80 0.71
C GLU A 38 -13.33 -22.09 1.00
N VAL A 39 -13.37 -20.75 1.04
CA VAL A 39 -12.19 -19.90 1.19
C VAL A 39 -12.46 -18.83 2.24
N VAL A 40 -11.46 -18.60 3.09
CA VAL A 40 -11.45 -17.61 4.16
C VAL A 40 -10.11 -16.89 4.23
N HIS A 41 -10.09 -15.73 4.85
CA HIS A 41 -8.89 -14.89 4.98
C HIS A 41 -8.50 -14.84 6.45
N GLU A 42 -7.28 -15.27 6.74
CA GLU A 42 -6.67 -15.26 8.08
C GLU A 42 -7.53 -15.93 9.18
N GLU A 43 -8.17 -17.03 8.81
CA GLU A 43 -9.02 -17.86 9.69
C GLU A 43 -8.59 -19.34 9.63
N GLU A 44 -9.20 -20.21 10.45
CA GLU A 44 -8.88 -21.64 10.43
C GLU A 44 -9.21 -22.31 9.08
N GLY A 45 -8.21 -22.97 8.47
CA GLY A 45 -8.37 -23.76 7.25
C GLY A 45 -7.33 -24.88 7.18
N ASN A 46 -7.69 -26.01 6.59
CA ASN A 46 -6.80 -27.18 6.42
C ASN A 46 -5.96 -27.11 5.14
N VAL A 47 -6.24 -26.18 4.24
CA VAL A 47 -5.37 -25.84 3.11
C VAL A 47 -4.97 -24.38 3.28
N VAL A 48 -3.68 -24.08 3.24
CA VAL A 48 -3.20 -22.71 3.48
C VAL A 48 -2.51 -22.19 2.23
N VAL A 49 -2.82 -20.94 1.86
CA VAL A 49 -2.11 -20.18 0.82
C VAL A 49 -1.51 -18.95 1.47
N ILE A 50 -0.19 -18.81 1.45
CA ILE A 50 0.53 -17.68 2.05
C ILE A 50 0.97 -16.74 0.93
N ASN A 51 0.41 -15.53 0.87
CA ASN A 51 0.81 -14.48 -0.06
C ASN A 51 1.88 -13.61 0.58
N THR A 52 3.12 -13.79 0.15
CA THR A 52 4.34 -13.31 0.83
C THR A 52 4.84 -11.95 0.33
N CYS A 53 5.53 -11.23 1.20
CA CYS A 53 6.28 -10.02 0.86
C CYS A 53 7.77 -10.35 0.63
N GLY A 54 8.35 -9.83 -0.44
CA GLY A 54 9.75 -10.07 -0.81
C GLY A 54 10.64 -8.82 -0.73
N PHE A 55 10.13 -7.74 -0.13
CA PHE A 55 10.72 -6.41 -0.18
C PHE A 55 10.97 -5.88 1.23
N ILE A 56 12.23 -5.50 1.53
CA ILE A 56 12.78 -5.13 2.85
C ILE A 56 13.02 -6.35 3.75
N ALA A 57 14.14 -6.35 4.49
CA ALA A 57 14.59 -7.45 5.35
C ALA A 57 13.50 -7.96 6.31
N ASN A 58 12.89 -7.09 7.11
CA ASN A 58 11.90 -7.50 8.12
C ASN A 58 10.67 -8.19 7.50
N ALA A 59 10.19 -7.72 6.35
CA ALA A 59 9.04 -8.32 5.67
C ALA A 59 9.38 -9.68 5.01
N LYS A 60 10.63 -9.86 4.57
CA LYS A 60 11.14 -11.16 4.12
C LYS A 60 11.22 -12.14 5.29
N GLU A 61 11.73 -11.69 6.43
CA GLU A 61 11.83 -12.50 7.65
C GLU A 61 10.44 -12.92 8.15
N GLU A 62 9.49 -11.98 8.25
CA GLU A 62 8.08 -12.26 8.59
C GLU A 62 7.47 -13.31 7.65
N SER A 63 7.71 -13.16 6.35
CA SER A 63 7.23 -14.10 5.34
C SER A 63 7.82 -15.50 5.52
N VAL A 64 9.13 -15.61 5.77
CA VAL A 64 9.79 -16.90 6.02
C VAL A 64 9.28 -17.54 7.32
N ASN A 65 9.18 -16.77 8.40
CA ASN A 65 8.69 -17.25 9.69
C ASN A 65 7.25 -17.77 9.58
N THR A 66 6.39 -17.08 8.83
CA THR A 66 5.01 -17.52 8.59
C THR A 66 4.96 -18.82 7.78
N ILE A 67 5.82 -18.98 6.76
CA ILE A 67 5.92 -20.24 6.02
C ILE A 67 6.31 -21.38 6.96
N LEU A 68 7.33 -21.17 7.80
CA LEU A 68 7.81 -22.17 8.75
C LEU A 68 6.74 -22.56 9.76
N GLU A 69 5.98 -21.59 10.29
CA GLU A 69 4.86 -21.85 11.20
C GLU A 69 3.82 -22.78 10.58
N TYR A 70 3.38 -22.51 9.35
CA TYR A 70 2.38 -23.35 8.69
C TYR A 70 2.92 -24.70 8.24
N VAL A 71 4.21 -24.80 7.91
CA VAL A 71 4.88 -26.08 7.68
C VAL A 71 4.89 -26.93 8.96
N GLN A 72 5.19 -26.34 10.12
CA GLN A 72 5.12 -27.05 11.40
C GLN A 72 3.70 -27.53 11.71
N LYS A 73 2.68 -26.69 11.48
CA LYS A 73 1.26 -27.09 11.61
C LYS A 73 0.90 -28.23 10.66
N LYS A 74 1.47 -28.26 9.46
CA LYS A 74 1.31 -29.36 8.50
C LYS A 74 1.93 -30.66 9.01
N GLU A 75 3.13 -30.61 9.57
CA GLU A 75 3.80 -31.77 10.18
C GLU A 75 3.06 -32.30 11.41
N ALA A 76 2.45 -31.41 12.20
CA ALA A 76 1.57 -31.76 13.32
C ALA A 76 0.23 -32.37 12.87
N GLY A 77 -0.13 -32.26 11.59
CA GLY A 77 -1.38 -32.75 11.01
C GLY A 77 -2.59 -31.84 11.28
N GLU A 78 -2.35 -30.58 11.64
CA GLU A 78 -3.38 -29.54 11.78
C GLU A 78 -3.73 -28.93 10.42
N VAL A 79 -2.76 -28.88 9.51
CA VAL A 79 -2.88 -28.42 8.13
C VAL A 79 -2.57 -29.58 7.18
N ASP A 80 -3.36 -29.76 6.12
CA ASP A 80 -3.13 -30.80 5.12
C ASP A 80 -2.16 -30.34 4.03
N LYS A 81 -2.25 -29.07 3.61
CA LYS A 81 -1.45 -28.49 2.52
C LYS A 81 -1.06 -27.04 2.77
N VAL A 82 0.13 -26.67 2.33
CA VAL A 82 0.68 -25.31 2.36
C VAL A 82 1.15 -24.94 0.96
N PHE A 83 0.60 -23.87 0.41
CA PHE A 83 1.01 -23.24 -0.84
C PHE A 83 1.57 -21.85 -0.55
N VAL A 84 2.60 -21.45 -1.28
CA VAL A 84 3.23 -20.14 -1.10
C VAL A 84 3.19 -19.37 -2.42
N THR A 85 2.76 -18.12 -2.37
CA THR A 85 2.73 -17.20 -3.51
C THR A 85 3.28 -15.82 -3.12
N GLY A 86 3.34 -14.89 -4.07
CA GLY A 86 3.73 -13.50 -3.81
C GLY A 86 5.20 -13.19 -4.11
N CYS A 87 5.64 -12.01 -3.66
CA CYS A 87 6.90 -11.39 -4.07
C CYS A 87 8.13 -12.17 -3.59
N LEU A 88 8.11 -12.73 -2.38
CA LEU A 88 9.25 -13.53 -1.88
C LEU A 88 9.44 -14.78 -2.73
N SER A 89 8.33 -15.47 -2.97
CA SER A 89 8.28 -16.69 -3.78
C SER A 89 8.75 -16.46 -5.21
N GLU A 90 8.34 -15.38 -5.88
CA GLU A 90 8.85 -15.02 -7.21
C GLU A 90 10.38 -14.86 -7.23
N ARG A 91 10.93 -14.15 -6.25
CA ARG A 91 12.35 -13.79 -6.24
C ARG A 91 13.27 -14.92 -5.79
N TYR A 92 12.84 -15.70 -4.81
CA TYR A 92 13.66 -16.69 -4.11
C TYR A 92 13.13 -18.11 -4.27
N LYS A 93 12.31 -18.39 -5.30
CA LYS A 93 11.70 -19.71 -5.55
C LYS A 93 12.69 -20.87 -5.40
N PRO A 94 13.88 -20.86 -6.04
CA PRO A 94 14.79 -22.00 -5.98
C PRO A 94 15.36 -22.24 -4.58
N ASP A 95 15.69 -21.16 -3.86
CA ASP A 95 16.23 -21.25 -2.51
C ASP A 95 15.15 -21.71 -1.52
N LEU A 96 13.94 -21.15 -1.61
CA LEU A 96 12.82 -21.56 -0.77
C LEU A 96 12.46 -23.04 -0.97
N GLN A 97 12.45 -23.53 -2.20
CA GLN A 97 12.20 -24.94 -2.50
C GLN A 97 13.27 -25.88 -1.92
N LYS A 98 14.52 -25.41 -1.88
CA LYS A 98 15.64 -26.16 -1.32
C LYS A 98 15.62 -26.16 0.21
N GLU A 99 15.40 -25.01 0.83
CA GLU A 99 15.51 -24.82 2.28
C GLU A 99 14.22 -25.19 3.03
N ILE A 100 13.04 -25.09 2.40
CA ILE A 100 11.73 -25.43 2.99
C ILE A 100 10.95 -26.40 2.07
N PRO A 101 11.43 -27.64 1.87
CA PRO A 101 10.85 -28.59 0.91
C PRO A 101 9.46 -29.12 1.30
N ASN A 102 8.99 -28.86 2.53
CA ASN A 102 7.72 -29.38 3.05
C ASN A 102 6.49 -28.55 2.61
N VAL A 103 6.69 -27.42 1.93
CA VAL A 103 5.64 -26.70 1.19
C VAL A 103 5.21 -27.51 -0.03
N ASP A 104 3.90 -27.60 -0.31
CA ASP A 104 3.39 -28.38 -1.44
C ASP A 104 3.78 -27.79 -2.79
N GLU A 105 3.67 -26.47 -2.95
CA GLU A 105 4.06 -25.78 -4.18
C GLU A 105 4.31 -24.28 -3.94
N TYR A 106 5.24 -23.72 -4.72
CA TYR A 106 5.58 -22.30 -4.74
C TYR A 106 5.12 -21.67 -6.06
N PHE A 107 4.58 -20.46 -5.99
CA PHE A 107 4.07 -19.70 -7.13
C PHE A 107 4.62 -18.28 -7.13
N GLY A 108 4.92 -17.76 -8.30
CA GLY A 108 5.24 -16.36 -8.53
C GLY A 108 4.03 -15.42 -8.38
N THR A 109 4.27 -14.13 -8.56
CA THR A 109 3.25 -13.07 -8.48
C THR A 109 2.28 -13.08 -9.67
N SER A 110 2.69 -13.66 -10.80
CA SER A 110 1.89 -13.77 -12.03
C SER A 110 1.33 -15.18 -12.29
N GLU A 111 1.54 -16.12 -11.37
CA GLU A 111 1.18 -17.54 -11.54
C GLU A 111 -0.20 -17.92 -10.99
N LEU A 112 -1.13 -16.96 -10.84
CA LEU A 112 -2.47 -17.19 -10.31
C LEU A 112 -3.22 -18.36 -11.00
N PRO A 113 -3.20 -18.52 -12.34
CA PRO A 113 -3.85 -19.67 -12.98
C PRO A 113 -3.27 -21.02 -12.56
N ASN A 114 -1.95 -21.11 -12.35
CA ASN A 114 -1.28 -22.33 -11.90
C ASN A 114 -1.64 -22.64 -10.44
N LEU A 115 -1.65 -21.61 -9.58
CA LEU A 115 -2.08 -21.73 -8.19
C LEU A 115 -3.54 -22.22 -8.07
N LEU A 116 -4.46 -21.65 -8.85
CA LEU A 116 -5.86 -22.10 -8.88
C LEU A 116 -5.96 -23.58 -9.29
N LYS A 117 -5.21 -23.98 -10.32
CA LYS A 117 -5.17 -25.37 -10.77
C LYS A 117 -4.67 -26.32 -9.68
N ALA A 118 -3.63 -25.94 -8.93
CA ALA A 118 -3.12 -26.70 -7.79
C ALA A 118 -4.14 -26.81 -6.64
N LEU A 119 -5.00 -25.80 -6.49
CA LEU A 119 -6.16 -25.79 -5.56
C LEU A 119 -7.40 -26.50 -6.14
N GLY A 120 -7.31 -27.05 -7.35
CA GLY A 120 -8.37 -27.74 -8.06
C GLY A 120 -9.51 -26.82 -8.51
N ALA A 121 -9.19 -25.58 -8.89
CA ALA A 121 -10.07 -24.57 -9.44
C ALA A 121 -9.58 -24.16 -10.84
N ASP A 122 -10.49 -23.68 -11.68
CA ASP A 122 -10.15 -23.16 -13.01
C ASP A 122 -10.19 -21.63 -13.01
N TYR A 123 -9.29 -21.00 -13.76
CA TYR A 123 -9.28 -19.56 -13.93
C TYR A 123 -10.46 -19.13 -14.80
N LYS A 124 -11.35 -18.31 -14.23
CA LYS A 124 -12.55 -17.78 -14.90
C LYS A 124 -12.27 -16.39 -15.43
N HIS A 125 -12.18 -16.27 -16.75
CA HIS A 125 -11.88 -15.01 -17.44
C HIS A 125 -13.05 -14.02 -17.36
N GLU A 126 -14.27 -14.51 -17.15
CA GLU A 126 -15.47 -13.68 -16.99
C GLU A 126 -15.51 -12.89 -15.67
N LEU A 127 -14.66 -13.23 -14.70
CA LEU A 127 -14.58 -12.59 -13.38
C LEU A 127 -13.66 -11.37 -13.35
N ILE A 128 -13.43 -10.69 -14.48
CA ILE A 128 -12.64 -9.45 -14.50
C ILE A 128 -13.32 -8.42 -13.58
N GLY A 129 -12.52 -7.87 -12.66
CA GLY A 129 -12.98 -6.95 -11.62
C GLY A 129 -13.83 -7.58 -10.51
N GLU A 130 -14.02 -8.91 -10.48
CA GLU A 130 -14.70 -9.59 -9.38
C GLU A 130 -13.74 -10.15 -8.36
N ARG A 131 -13.90 -9.67 -7.12
CA ARG A 131 -13.10 -10.12 -5.99
C ARG A 131 -13.90 -10.19 -4.69
N LEU A 132 -13.39 -10.98 -3.76
CA LEU A 132 -13.90 -11.05 -2.39
C LEU A 132 -13.07 -10.08 -1.55
N THR A 133 -13.67 -8.94 -1.17
CA THR A 133 -12.97 -7.92 -0.40
C THR A 133 -12.74 -8.38 1.04
N THR A 134 -11.52 -8.18 1.53
CA THR A 134 -11.09 -8.49 2.91
C THR A 134 -10.90 -7.22 3.74
N THR A 135 -10.84 -6.05 3.09
CA THR A 135 -10.86 -4.75 3.76
C THR A 135 -12.22 -4.44 4.41
N PRO A 136 -12.27 -3.48 5.36
CA PRO A 136 -13.52 -2.85 5.78
C PRO A 136 -14.39 -2.44 4.59
N LYS A 137 -15.71 -2.57 4.73
CA LYS A 137 -16.67 -2.44 3.61
C LYS A 137 -16.65 -1.07 2.91
N ASN A 138 -16.07 -0.07 3.55
CA ASN A 138 -16.15 1.33 3.16
C ASN A 138 -15.04 1.75 2.21
N TYR A 139 -13.92 1.03 2.15
CA TYR A 139 -12.86 1.30 1.17
C TYR A 139 -12.40 0.03 0.47
N ALA A 140 -11.80 0.23 -0.70
CA ALA A 140 -11.19 -0.87 -1.44
C ALA A 140 -9.99 -0.37 -2.24
N TYR A 141 -8.92 -1.15 -2.26
CA TYR A 141 -7.78 -0.86 -3.13
C TYR A 141 -8.13 -1.14 -4.60
N LEU A 142 -7.85 -0.24 -5.51
CA LEU A 142 -8.06 -0.44 -6.95
C LEU A 142 -6.69 -0.46 -7.64
N LYS A 143 -6.25 -1.65 -8.09
CA LYS A 143 -4.95 -1.82 -8.72
C LYS A 143 -5.01 -1.42 -10.20
N ILE A 144 -4.53 -0.22 -10.50
CA ILE A 144 -4.65 0.36 -11.85
C ILE A 144 -3.53 -0.08 -12.80
N ALA A 145 -2.42 -0.57 -12.25
CA ALA A 145 -1.30 -1.10 -13.01
C ALA A 145 -0.50 -2.10 -12.17
N GLU A 146 0.25 -2.96 -12.85
CA GLU A 146 1.21 -3.90 -12.27
C GLU A 146 2.61 -3.62 -12.81
N GLY A 147 3.64 -3.93 -12.01
CA GLY A 147 5.03 -3.77 -12.40
C GLY A 147 5.49 -2.31 -12.54
N CYS A 148 6.79 -2.13 -12.80
CA CYS A 148 7.39 -0.80 -12.86
C CYS A 148 8.61 -0.80 -13.79
N ASP A 149 8.70 0.22 -14.64
CA ASP A 149 9.83 0.42 -15.57
C ASP A 149 10.85 1.47 -15.07
N ARG A 150 10.71 1.93 -13.82
CA ARG A 150 11.64 2.91 -13.24
C ARG A 150 12.99 2.25 -12.91
N PRO A 151 14.12 2.89 -13.22
CA PRO A 151 15.45 2.31 -13.04
C PRO A 151 16.01 2.50 -11.61
N CYS A 152 15.15 2.63 -10.59
CA CYS A 152 15.57 2.95 -9.22
C CYS A 152 16.60 1.93 -8.73
N SER A 153 17.80 2.38 -8.34
CA SER A 153 18.94 1.48 -8.14
C SER A 153 18.73 0.46 -7.02
N PHE A 154 17.98 0.82 -5.98
CA PHE A 154 17.70 0.02 -4.79
C PHE A 154 16.45 -0.86 -4.91
N CYS A 155 15.68 -0.72 -5.99
CA CYS A 155 14.35 -1.32 -6.08
C CYS A 155 14.38 -2.68 -6.79
N ALA A 156 13.92 -3.73 -6.13
CA ALA A 156 13.79 -5.07 -6.71
C ALA A 156 12.43 -5.34 -7.36
N ILE A 157 11.52 -4.35 -7.40
CA ILE A 157 10.17 -4.51 -7.96
C ILE A 157 10.17 -5.01 -9.41
N PRO A 158 11.01 -4.52 -10.34
CA PRO A 158 11.01 -5.03 -11.71
C PRO A 158 11.33 -6.53 -11.81
N ILE A 159 12.04 -7.08 -10.82
CA ILE A 159 12.39 -8.50 -10.71
C ILE A 159 11.18 -9.30 -10.20
N MET A 160 10.45 -8.75 -9.22
CA MET A 160 9.34 -9.44 -8.53
C MET A 160 7.97 -9.30 -9.22
N ARG A 161 7.75 -8.21 -9.95
CA ARG A 161 6.44 -7.84 -10.52
C ARG A 161 6.49 -7.58 -12.03
N GLY A 162 7.68 -7.64 -12.63
CA GLY A 162 7.88 -7.42 -14.06
C GLY A 162 7.74 -5.96 -14.50
N LYS A 163 7.60 -5.79 -15.81
CA LYS A 163 7.47 -4.49 -16.48
C LYS A 163 6.11 -3.84 -16.21
N HIS A 164 6.06 -2.53 -16.39
CA HIS A 164 4.83 -1.78 -16.22
C HIS A 164 3.75 -2.26 -17.20
N LYS A 165 2.56 -2.54 -16.66
CA LYS A 165 1.37 -2.93 -17.42
C LYS A 165 0.13 -2.28 -16.81
N SER A 166 -0.51 -1.39 -17.55
CA SER A 166 -1.74 -0.71 -17.13
C SER A 166 -2.98 -1.59 -17.34
N THR A 167 -3.97 -1.42 -16.47
CA THR A 167 -5.34 -1.92 -16.66
C THR A 167 -6.15 -0.90 -17.47
N PRO A 168 -6.95 -1.31 -18.48
CA PRO A 168 -7.83 -0.40 -19.22
C PRO A 168 -8.79 0.40 -18.32
N ILE A 169 -9.15 1.61 -18.73
CA ILE A 169 -10.00 2.51 -17.94
C ILE A 169 -11.40 1.90 -17.79
N GLU A 170 -11.90 1.29 -18.85
CA GLU A 170 -13.21 0.67 -18.92
C GLU A 170 -13.34 -0.48 -17.91
N ASP A 171 -12.29 -1.29 -17.78
CA ASP A 171 -12.22 -2.39 -16.82
C ASP A 171 -12.18 -1.87 -15.38
N LEU A 172 -11.40 -0.80 -15.13
CA LEU A 172 -11.31 -0.16 -13.82
C LEU A 172 -12.62 0.50 -13.40
N VAL A 173 -13.33 1.15 -14.33
CA VAL A 173 -14.65 1.72 -14.09
C VAL A 173 -15.68 0.62 -13.83
N MET A 174 -15.62 -0.49 -14.56
CA MET A 174 -16.49 -1.64 -14.30
C MET A 174 -16.26 -2.22 -12.91
N GLU A 175 -15.01 -2.39 -12.51
CA GLU A 175 -14.64 -2.85 -11.17
C GLU A 175 -15.10 -1.86 -10.09
N ALA A 176 -14.88 -0.56 -10.29
CA ALA A 176 -15.34 0.49 -9.38
C ALA A 176 -16.87 0.47 -9.18
N ASN A 177 -17.65 0.29 -10.25
CA ASN A 177 -19.10 0.14 -10.15
C ASN A 177 -19.51 -1.09 -9.34
N LYS A 178 -18.82 -2.23 -9.54
CA LYS A 178 -19.07 -3.47 -8.76
C LYS A 178 -18.73 -3.27 -7.27
N LEU A 179 -17.67 -2.53 -6.96
CA LEU A 179 -17.28 -2.21 -5.59
C LEU A 179 -18.30 -1.26 -4.94
N ALA A 180 -18.71 -0.21 -5.64
CA ALA A 180 -19.72 0.74 -5.16
C ALA A 180 -21.06 0.05 -4.86
N ALA A 181 -21.50 -0.88 -5.72
CA ALA A 181 -22.70 -1.69 -5.50
C ALA A 181 -22.63 -2.57 -4.23
N LYS A 182 -21.44 -2.86 -3.72
CA LYS A 182 -21.21 -3.57 -2.45
C LYS A 182 -21.11 -2.64 -1.23
N GLY A 183 -21.25 -1.33 -1.43
CA GLY A 183 -21.19 -0.31 -0.38
C GLY A 183 -19.81 0.30 -0.15
N VAL A 184 -18.83 0.04 -1.03
CA VAL A 184 -17.54 0.74 -1.01
C VAL A 184 -17.78 2.21 -1.34
N LYS A 185 -17.15 3.11 -0.57
CA LYS A 185 -17.25 4.56 -0.73
C LYS A 185 -15.92 5.22 -1.06
N GLU A 186 -14.80 4.61 -0.67
CA GLU A 186 -13.46 5.09 -0.96
C GLU A 186 -12.72 4.11 -1.88
N LEU A 187 -12.23 4.59 -3.03
CA LEU A 187 -11.30 3.87 -3.89
C LEU A 187 -9.88 4.35 -3.59
N ILE A 188 -8.98 3.45 -3.25
CA ILE A 188 -7.56 3.78 -3.07
C ILE A 188 -6.80 3.24 -4.28
N LEU A 189 -6.41 4.14 -5.18
CA LEU A 189 -5.69 3.76 -6.39
C LEU A 189 -4.27 3.34 -6.04
N ILE A 190 -3.92 2.11 -6.41
CA ILE A 190 -2.60 1.54 -6.17
C ILE A 190 -1.94 1.08 -7.45
N ALA A 191 -0.63 1.27 -7.50
CA ALA A 191 0.29 0.70 -8.47
C ALA A 191 1.68 0.68 -7.84
N GLN A 192 2.69 0.18 -8.56
CA GLN A 192 4.09 0.44 -8.21
C GLN A 192 4.53 1.84 -8.63
N ASP A 193 3.90 2.41 -9.67
CA ASP A 193 4.04 3.82 -10.09
C ASP A 193 2.73 4.28 -10.78
N LEU A 194 1.91 5.10 -10.09
CA LEU A 194 0.69 5.67 -10.69
C LEU A 194 0.99 6.66 -11.82
N THR A 195 2.10 7.39 -11.73
CA THR A 195 2.51 8.44 -12.67
C THR A 195 2.79 7.88 -14.07
N TYR A 196 3.01 6.58 -14.20
CA TYR A 196 3.20 5.89 -15.47
C TYR A 196 1.91 5.44 -16.15
N TYR A 197 0.78 5.45 -15.44
CA TYR A 197 -0.48 4.88 -15.92
C TYR A 197 -0.85 5.38 -17.33
N GLY A 198 -1.06 4.41 -18.22
CA GLY A 198 -1.51 4.63 -19.59
C GLY A 198 -0.41 4.79 -20.63
N LEU A 199 0.88 4.92 -20.26
CA LEU A 199 1.95 5.07 -21.25
C LEU A 199 2.10 3.82 -22.14
N ASP A 200 1.98 2.63 -21.56
CA ASP A 200 2.04 1.36 -22.28
C ASP A 200 0.80 1.12 -23.15
N LEU A 201 -0.38 1.50 -22.65
CA LEU A 201 -1.68 1.23 -23.26
C LEU A 201 -2.13 2.32 -24.25
N TYR A 202 -2.14 3.57 -23.81
CA TYR A 202 -2.68 4.73 -24.55
C TYR A 202 -1.59 5.62 -25.16
N LYS A 203 -0.31 5.29 -24.97
CA LYS A 203 0.85 6.04 -25.48
C LYS A 203 0.97 7.47 -24.92
N LYS A 204 0.26 7.76 -23.84
CA LYS A 204 0.33 9.01 -23.06
C LYS A 204 -0.04 8.71 -21.61
N ARG A 205 0.38 9.59 -20.68
CA ARG A 205 -0.06 9.51 -19.28
C ARG A 205 -1.55 9.81 -19.23
N ASN A 206 -2.32 8.92 -18.62
CA ASN A 206 -3.79 8.96 -18.61
C ASN A 206 -4.38 8.94 -17.20
N LEU A 207 -3.58 9.23 -16.17
CA LEU A 207 -4.07 9.21 -14.79
C LEU A 207 -5.21 10.22 -14.57
N ALA A 208 -5.09 11.44 -15.12
CA ALA A 208 -6.15 12.44 -15.05
C ALA A 208 -7.45 11.98 -15.73
N GLU A 209 -7.34 11.32 -16.89
CA GLU A 209 -8.49 10.77 -17.61
C GLU A 209 -9.18 9.64 -16.83
N LEU A 210 -8.38 8.73 -16.24
CA LEU A 210 -8.92 7.71 -15.35
C LEU A 210 -9.69 8.33 -14.18
N LEU A 211 -9.15 9.38 -13.56
CA LEU A 211 -9.83 10.07 -12.47
C LEU A 211 -11.15 10.70 -12.94
N ASN A 212 -11.17 11.36 -14.10
CA ASN A 212 -12.39 11.91 -14.69
C ASN A 212 -13.47 10.84 -14.92
N GLU A 213 -13.10 9.60 -15.26
CA GLU A 213 -14.06 8.51 -15.40
C GLU A 213 -14.49 7.92 -14.04
N LEU A 214 -13.57 7.76 -13.10
CA LEU A 214 -13.88 7.19 -11.78
C LEU A 214 -14.77 8.11 -10.93
N VAL A 215 -14.64 9.44 -11.02
CA VAL A 215 -15.51 10.37 -10.28
C VAL A 215 -16.98 10.25 -10.69
N LYS A 216 -17.28 9.73 -11.88
CA LYS A 216 -18.65 9.49 -12.38
C LYS A 216 -19.30 8.25 -11.77
N VAL A 217 -18.55 7.40 -11.07
CA VAL A 217 -19.11 6.19 -10.45
C VAL A 217 -19.98 6.57 -9.26
N ASP A 218 -21.26 6.22 -9.35
CA ASP A 218 -22.23 6.43 -8.27
C ASP A 218 -21.91 5.55 -7.06
N GLY A 219 -22.05 6.10 -5.85
CA GLY A 219 -21.72 5.43 -4.59
C GLY A 219 -20.26 5.59 -4.14
N ILE A 220 -19.34 5.91 -5.07
CA ILE A 220 -17.98 6.32 -4.71
C ILE A 220 -17.99 7.80 -4.32
N GLU A 221 -17.42 8.09 -3.16
CA GLU A 221 -17.34 9.42 -2.55
C GLU A 221 -15.90 9.91 -2.41
N TRP A 222 -14.92 9.02 -2.25
CA TRP A 222 -13.50 9.33 -2.16
C TRP A 222 -12.65 8.49 -3.13
N ILE A 223 -11.65 9.13 -3.73
CA ILE A 223 -10.64 8.53 -4.60
C ILE A 223 -9.28 9.05 -4.14
N ARG A 224 -8.44 8.14 -3.65
CA ARG A 224 -7.12 8.45 -3.06
C ARG A 224 -5.99 7.93 -3.94
N LEU A 225 -4.92 8.71 -4.07
CA LEU A 225 -3.78 8.39 -4.92
C LEU A 225 -2.57 7.95 -4.10
N HIS A 226 -2.13 6.70 -4.29
CA HIS A 226 -0.92 6.18 -3.65
C HIS A 226 0.21 5.86 -4.62
N TYR A 227 1.46 6.01 -4.19
CA TYR A 227 2.63 5.61 -4.98
C TYR A 227 2.81 6.41 -6.28
N ALA A 228 2.65 7.73 -6.20
CA ALA A 228 3.07 8.62 -7.26
C ALA A 228 4.60 8.71 -7.36
N PHE A 229 5.12 9.08 -8.53
CA PHE A 229 6.55 9.24 -8.76
C PHE A 229 6.87 10.70 -9.13
N PRO A 230 7.87 11.34 -8.49
CA PRO A 230 8.15 12.76 -8.70
C PRO A 230 8.55 13.10 -10.14
N THR A 231 9.43 12.29 -10.74
CA THR A 231 9.94 12.57 -12.08
C THR A 231 8.88 12.28 -13.13
N GLY A 232 8.39 13.35 -13.76
CA GLY A 232 7.38 13.28 -14.80
C GLY A 232 5.95 13.15 -14.25
N PHE A 233 5.68 13.65 -13.05
CA PHE A 233 4.32 13.70 -12.54
C PHE A 233 3.37 14.43 -13.52
N PRO A 234 2.20 13.84 -13.86
CA PRO A 234 1.20 14.48 -14.74
C PRO A 234 0.50 15.62 -14.00
N MET A 235 0.90 16.86 -14.29
CA MET A 235 0.38 18.06 -13.59
C MET A 235 -1.13 18.29 -13.79
N ASP A 236 -1.71 17.76 -14.87
CA ASP A 236 -3.15 17.77 -15.13
C ASP A 236 -3.96 16.98 -14.09
N VAL A 237 -3.34 16.09 -13.32
CA VAL A 237 -3.97 15.44 -12.15
C VAL A 237 -4.35 16.46 -11.09
N LEU A 238 -3.53 17.50 -10.87
CA LEU A 238 -3.84 18.53 -9.86
C LEU A 238 -5.07 19.35 -10.23
N GLU A 239 -5.31 19.57 -11.52
CA GLU A 239 -6.53 20.24 -12.01
C GLU A 239 -7.78 19.40 -11.74
N VAL A 240 -7.67 18.06 -11.83
CA VAL A 240 -8.76 17.16 -11.46
C VAL A 240 -9.00 17.20 -9.95
N MET A 241 -7.94 17.11 -9.13
CA MET A 241 -8.05 17.20 -7.67
C MET A 241 -8.73 18.49 -7.22
N LYS A 242 -8.36 19.62 -7.83
CA LYS A 242 -8.95 20.93 -7.51
C LYS A 242 -10.43 21.05 -7.86
N ARG A 243 -10.85 20.42 -8.96
CA ARG A 243 -12.23 20.56 -9.48
C ARG A 243 -13.18 19.52 -8.91
N GLU A 244 -12.69 18.31 -8.62
CA GLU A 244 -13.53 17.16 -8.27
C GLU A 244 -13.41 16.82 -6.77
N PRO A 245 -14.43 17.13 -5.94
CA PRO A 245 -14.39 16.87 -4.49
C PRO A 245 -14.29 15.39 -4.11
N LYS A 246 -14.56 14.48 -5.06
CA LYS A 246 -14.38 13.04 -4.85
C LYS A 246 -12.91 12.63 -4.87
N VAL A 247 -12.01 13.41 -5.46
CA VAL A 247 -10.58 13.10 -5.42
C VAL A 247 -9.99 13.77 -4.19
N CYS A 248 -9.52 12.98 -3.23
CA CYS A 248 -9.02 13.50 -1.96
C CYS A 248 -7.86 14.47 -2.20
N ASN A 249 -7.76 15.52 -1.39
CA ASN A 249 -6.60 16.41 -1.34
C ASN A 249 -5.40 15.73 -0.63
N TYR A 250 -5.00 14.59 -1.15
CA TYR A 250 -3.99 13.70 -0.61
C TYR A 250 -3.16 13.09 -1.75
N LEU A 251 -1.84 13.12 -1.60
CA LEU A 251 -0.93 12.49 -2.55
C LEU A 251 0.23 11.81 -1.81
N ASP A 252 0.31 10.49 -1.91
CA ASP A 252 1.50 9.73 -1.50
C ASP A 252 2.51 9.65 -2.64
N ILE A 253 3.66 10.29 -2.42
CA ILE A 253 4.74 10.46 -3.39
C ILE A 253 6.09 10.17 -2.73
N PRO A 254 6.56 8.91 -2.73
CA PRO A 254 7.84 8.55 -2.12
C PRO A 254 9.03 9.24 -2.79
N LEU A 255 9.71 10.16 -2.08
CA LEU A 255 10.82 10.97 -2.61
C LEU A 255 12.19 10.30 -2.41
N GLN A 256 12.30 9.44 -1.39
CA GLN A 256 13.46 8.61 -1.04
C GLN A 256 14.63 9.39 -0.44
N HIS A 257 15.11 10.44 -1.10
CA HIS A 257 16.17 11.31 -0.55
C HIS A 257 16.06 12.70 -1.19
N ILE A 258 16.94 13.63 -0.81
CA ILE A 258 17.00 14.95 -1.45
C ILE A 258 18.39 15.40 -1.92
N SER A 259 19.48 14.91 -1.31
CA SER A 259 20.84 15.16 -1.82
C SER A 259 20.96 14.73 -3.28
N ASP A 260 21.47 15.64 -4.12
CA ASP A 260 21.65 15.41 -5.56
C ASP A 260 22.60 14.24 -5.85
N ALA A 261 23.66 14.05 -5.05
CA ALA A 261 24.59 12.95 -5.21
C ALA A 261 23.91 11.60 -4.96
N ILE A 262 23.13 11.51 -3.89
CA ILE A 262 22.39 10.31 -3.50
C ILE A 262 21.25 10.05 -4.49
N LEU A 263 20.47 11.06 -4.87
CA LEU A 263 19.41 10.94 -5.87
C LEU A 263 19.91 10.45 -7.23
N LYS A 264 21.11 10.90 -7.64
CA LYS A 264 21.78 10.43 -8.85
C LYS A 264 22.16 8.96 -8.73
N SER A 265 22.76 8.55 -7.62
CA SER A 265 23.12 7.15 -7.35
C SER A 265 21.87 6.24 -7.27
N MET A 266 20.80 6.73 -6.63
CA MET A 266 19.47 6.12 -6.59
C MET A 266 18.77 6.05 -7.95
N ARG A 267 19.31 6.71 -8.98
CA ARG A 267 18.75 6.82 -10.35
C ARG A 267 17.34 7.40 -10.39
N ARG A 268 17.08 8.42 -9.56
CA ARG A 268 15.75 9.06 -9.45
C ARG A 268 15.44 10.02 -10.59
N GLY A 269 16.47 10.53 -11.28
CA GLY A 269 16.29 11.44 -12.42
C GLY A 269 15.77 12.83 -12.03
N THR A 270 15.99 13.24 -10.77
CA THR A 270 15.60 14.55 -10.22
C THR A 270 16.74 15.13 -9.37
N THR A 271 16.57 16.35 -8.92
CA THR A 271 17.47 17.09 -8.02
C THR A 271 16.66 17.73 -6.90
N GLN A 272 17.31 18.17 -5.83
CA GLN A 272 16.69 18.95 -4.75
C GLN A 272 15.87 20.11 -5.30
N ALA A 273 16.45 20.93 -6.18
CA ALA A 273 15.77 22.09 -6.75
C ALA A 273 14.49 21.71 -7.52
N LYS A 274 14.53 20.64 -8.32
CA LYS A 274 13.36 20.18 -9.08
C LYS A 274 12.28 19.59 -8.18
N THR A 275 12.67 18.78 -7.20
CA THR A 275 11.75 18.17 -6.24
C THR A 275 11.09 19.24 -5.37
N THR A 276 11.86 20.19 -4.83
CA THR A 276 11.31 21.32 -4.06
C THR A 276 10.31 22.12 -4.90
N LYS A 277 10.67 22.44 -6.15
CA LYS A 277 9.75 23.15 -7.06
C LYS A 277 8.46 22.36 -7.29
N LEU A 278 8.56 21.05 -7.55
CA LEU A 278 7.39 20.20 -7.76
C LEU A 278 6.42 20.26 -6.56
N LEU A 279 6.96 20.16 -5.33
CA LEU A 279 6.14 20.23 -4.13
C LEU A 279 5.53 21.62 -3.90
N GLN A 280 6.26 22.69 -4.24
CA GLN A 280 5.73 24.05 -4.23
C GLN A 280 4.59 24.21 -5.24
N ASP A 281 4.76 23.68 -6.45
CA ASP A 281 3.73 23.69 -7.49
C ASP A 281 2.48 22.90 -7.02
N PHE A 282 2.66 21.79 -6.32
CA PHE A 282 1.55 21.02 -5.72
C PHE A 282 0.76 21.83 -4.71
N ARG A 283 1.45 22.41 -3.71
CA ARG A 283 0.82 23.22 -2.66
C ARG A 283 0.17 24.49 -3.21
N ALA A 284 0.70 25.04 -4.30
CA ALA A 284 0.12 26.19 -4.98
C ALA A 284 -1.14 25.83 -5.79
N ALA A 285 -1.15 24.67 -6.45
CA ALA A 285 -2.27 24.21 -7.27
C ALA A 285 -3.45 23.71 -6.41
N VAL A 286 -3.14 22.95 -5.35
CA VAL A 286 -4.11 22.38 -4.40
C VAL A 286 -3.72 22.84 -2.98
N PRO A 287 -4.23 24.00 -2.53
CA PRO A 287 -4.01 24.46 -1.16
C PRO A 287 -4.47 23.42 -0.14
N GLU A 288 -3.76 23.32 0.98
CA GLU A 288 -4.04 22.37 2.07
C GLU A 288 -3.91 20.88 1.71
N MET A 289 -3.38 20.55 0.52
CA MET A 289 -3.10 19.16 0.14
C MET A 289 -2.15 18.49 1.12
N THR A 290 -2.51 17.29 1.56
CA THR A 290 -1.64 16.42 2.33
C THR A 290 -0.66 15.71 1.42
N ILE A 291 0.63 15.98 1.63
CA ILE A 291 1.71 15.30 0.94
C ILE A 291 2.28 14.25 1.88
N ARG A 292 2.09 12.99 1.50
CA ARG A 292 2.75 11.86 2.14
C ARG A 292 4.03 11.51 1.38
N THR A 293 5.14 11.36 2.09
CA THR A 293 6.39 10.91 1.49
C THR A 293 7.04 9.79 2.30
N THR A 294 8.05 9.18 1.68
CA THR A 294 8.89 8.18 2.31
C THR A 294 10.33 8.48 1.96
N LEU A 295 11.19 8.42 2.98
CA LEU A 295 12.63 8.63 2.88
C LEU A 295 13.39 7.34 3.21
N ILE A 296 14.57 7.20 2.61
CA ILE A 296 15.55 6.16 2.87
C ILE A 296 16.83 6.86 3.32
N VAL A 297 17.31 6.51 4.51
CA VAL A 297 18.61 6.96 5.03
C VAL A 297 19.61 5.81 5.07
N GLY A 298 20.89 6.13 5.07
CA GLY A 298 21.97 5.17 5.08
C GLY A 298 22.19 4.47 3.74
N TYR A 299 21.81 5.10 2.64
CA TYR A 299 22.09 4.58 1.30
C TYR A 299 23.61 4.53 1.05
N PRO A 300 24.13 3.58 0.24
CA PRO A 300 25.56 3.47 -0.05
C PRO A 300 26.18 4.79 -0.53
N GLY A 301 27.19 5.26 0.19
CA GLY A 301 27.88 6.52 0.00
C GLY A 301 27.21 7.75 0.63
N GLU A 302 26.17 7.59 1.46
CA GLU A 302 25.52 8.70 2.17
C GLU A 302 26.41 9.31 3.26
N THR A 303 26.89 10.52 2.99
CA THR A 303 27.74 11.27 3.91
C THR A 303 26.93 12.01 4.97
N GLU A 304 27.61 12.55 5.96
CA GLU A 304 26.97 13.41 6.97
C GLU A 304 26.40 14.69 6.37
N GLU A 305 27.07 15.28 5.37
CA GLU A 305 26.57 16.47 4.67
C GLU A 305 25.27 16.18 3.91
N ASP A 306 25.17 15.00 3.27
CA ASP A 306 23.96 14.56 2.58
C ASP A 306 22.79 14.41 3.56
N PHE A 307 23.04 13.83 4.73
CA PHE A 307 22.04 13.66 5.77
C PHE A 307 21.58 14.99 6.37
N GLN A 308 22.50 15.90 6.69
CA GLN A 308 22.14 17.23 7.19
C GLN A 308 21.35 18.05 6.15
N THR A 309 21.67 17.88 4.86
CA THR A 309 20.89 18.45 3.76
C THR A 309 19.46 17.90 3.73
N LEU A 310 19.30 16.58 3.91
CA LEU A 310 17.99 15.95 4.02
C LEU A 310 17.19 16.47 5.22
N LYS A 311 17.79 16.47 6.41
CA LYS A 311 17.16 16.89 7.66
C LYS A 311 16.67 18.34 7.59
N SER A 312 17.54 19.25 7.16
CA SER A 312 17.19 20.67 6.99
C SER A 312 16.08 20.89 5.96
N TRP A 313 16.06 20.06 4.92
CA TRP A 313 15.02 20.14 3.89
C TRP A 313 13.67 19.58 4.36
N VAL A 314 13.65 18.52 5.17
CA VAL A 314 12.42 18.03 5.83
C VAL A 314 11.84 19.10 6.74
N GLU A 315 12.69 19.74 7.56
CA GLU A 315 12.28 20.85 8.44
C GLU A 315 11.65 22.00 7.66
N ALA A 316 12.24 22.37 6.52
CA ALA A 316 11.73 23.44 5.67
C ALA A 316 10.44 23.08 4.91
N MET A 317 10.31 21.82 4.45
CA MET A 317 9.19 21.38 3.63
C MET A 317 7.92 21.03 4.41
N ARG A 318 8.09 20.69 5.70
CA ARG A 318 7.01 20.39 6.66
C ARG A 318 5.94 19.47 6.06
N PHE A 319 6.32 18.22 5.78
CA PHE A 319 5.38 17.23 5.24
C PHE A 319 4.29 16.89 6.25
N GLU A 320 3.06 16.76 5.76
CA GLU A 320 1.94 16.33 6.60
C GLU A 320 2.12 14.89 7.08
N ARG A 321 2.62 14.01 6.20
CA ARG A 321 2.91 12.61 6.53
C ARG A 321 4.28 12.23 5.97
N LEU A 322 5.15 11.64 6.78
CA LEU A 322 6.45 11.18 6.33
C LEU A 322 6.87 9.95 7.13
N GLY A 323 7.29 8.92 6.39
CA GLY A 323 8.01 7.77 6.95
C GLY A 323 9.49 7.83 6.57
N CYS A 324 10.36 7.37 7.46
CA CYS A 324 11.79 7.20 7.21
C CYS A 324 12.20 5.76 7.49
N PHE A 325 12.91 5.14 6.54
CA PHE A 325 13.38 3.77 6.64
C PHE A 325 14.90 3.73 6.46
N THR A 326 15.54 2.75 7.07
CA THR A 326 16.95 2.46 6.78
C THR A 326 17.09 1.76 5.43
N TYR A 327 18.19 2.05 4.73
CA TYR A 327 18.50 1.37 3.49
C TYR A 327 18.75 -0.12 3.72
N SER A 328 18.03 -0.96 2.96
CA SER A 328 18.23 -2.40 2.92
C SER A 328 19.01 -2.79 1.65
N HIS A 329 20.16 -3.44 1.84
CA HIS A 329 21.08 -3.80 0.76
C HIS A 329 20.61 -5.05 0.02
N GLU A 330 19.61 -4.88 -0.84
CA GLU A 330 18.88 -5.95 -1.50
C GLU A 330 19.65 -6.56 -2.69
N GLU A 331 19.87 -7.88 -2.67
CA GLU A 331 20.52 -8.65 -3.75
C GLU A 331 19.84 -8.45 -5.10
N ASN A 332 20.60 -8.57 -6.19
CA ASN A 332 20.10 -8.42 -7.57
C ASN A 332 19.58 -7.00 -7.91
N THR A 333 19.66 -6.03 -7.00
CA THR A 333 19.44 -4.62 -7.31
C THR A 333 20.72 -3.98 -7.87
N HIS A 334 20.61 -2.82 -8.52
CA HIS A 334 21.80 -2.12 -9.00
C HIS A 334 22.66 -1.62 -7.84
N ALA A 335 22.03 -1.12 -6.78
CA ALA A 335 22.68 -0.60 -5.58
C ALA A 335 23.44 -1.69 -4.80
N TYR A 336 23.08 -2.97 -4.97
CA TYR A 336 23.84 -4.10 -4.41
C TYR A 336 25.29 -4.19 -4.89
N ASN A 337 25.60 -3.60 -6.04
CA ASN A 337 26.98 -3.57 -6.56
C ASN A 337 27.81 -2.43 -5.95
N LEU A 338 27.18 -1.54 -5.18
CA LEU A 338 27.85 -0.51 -4.40
C LEU A 338 28.31 -1.12 -3.07
N VAL A 339 29.30 -0.52 -2.43
CA VAL A 339 29.70 -0.91 -1.08
C VAL A 339 28.73 -0.25 -0.09
N ASP A 340 28.00 -1.05 0.70
CA ASP A 340 27.23 -0.55 1.83
C ASP A 340 28.20 -0.14 2.96
N ASP A 341 28.63 1.12 2.91
CA ASP A 341 29.68 1.71 3.74
C ASP A 341 29.13 2.49 4.95
N VAL A 342 27.81 2.62 5.06
CA VAL A 342 27.16 3.26 6.21
C VAL A 342 26.84 2.20 7.27
N PRO A 343 27.39 2.28 8.50
CA PRO A 343 27.09 1.33 9.56
C PRO A 343 25.61 1.33 9.95
N GLU A 344 25.05 0.17 10.29
CA GLU A 344 23.62 0.03 10.65
C GLU A 344 23.21 0.97 11.81
N GLU A 345 24.08 1.14 12.82
CA GLU A 345 23.85 2.06 13.93
C GLU A 345 23.65 3.52 13.46
N VAL A 346 24.44 3.95 12.46
CA VAL A 346 24.30 5.28 11.85
C VAL A 346 23.00 5.38 11.06
N LYS A 347 22.60 4.32 10.33
CA LYS A 347 21.31 4.31 9.61
C LYS A 347 20.14 4.48 10.58
N GLN A 348 20.14 3.71 11.68
CA GLN A 348 19.10 3.77 12.70
C GLN A 348 19.07 5.11 13.43
N GLN A 349 20.23 5.67 13.77
CA GLN A 349 20.33 7.01 14.33
C GLN A 349 19.70 8.06 13.39
N ARG A 350 20.09 8.06 12.11
CA ARG A 350 19.57 8.98 11.09
C ARG A 350 18.06 8.86 10.92
N ALA A 351 17.54 7.62 10.89
CA ALA A 351 16.11 7.38 10.77
C ALA A 351 15.36 7.92 11.99
N SER A 352 15.89 7.69 13.19
CA SER A 352 15.32 8.18 14.45
C SER A 352 15.30 9.71 14.49
N GLU A 353 16.40 10.38 14.12
CA GLU A 353 16.46 11.84 14.09
C GLU A 353 15.45 12.47 13.11
N ILE A 354 15.22 11.86 11.94
CA ILE A 354 14.21 12.31 10.99
C ILE A 354 12.80 12.07 11.54
N MET A 355 12.54 10.92 12.16
CA MET A 355 11.23 10.60 12.73
C MET A 355 10.89 11.47 13.95
N GLU A 356 11.87 11.84 14.78
CA GLU A 356 11.69 12.79 15.87
C GLU A 356 11.30 14.18 15.35
N LEU A 357 12.02 14.69 14.34
CA LEU A 357 11.68 15.95 13.66
C LEU A 357 10.27 15.88 13.05
N GLN A 358 9.94 14.78 12.36
CA GLN A 358 8.64 14.61 11.73
C GLN A 358 7.50 14.50 12.75
N SER A 359 7.70 13.84 13.89
CA SER A 359 6.69 13.75 14.97
C SER A 359 6.31 15.15 15.45
N GLN A 360 7.29 16.03 15.65
CA GLN A 360 7.04 17.43 16.02
C GLN A 360 6.26 18.19 14.93
N ILE A 361 6.65 18.05 13.66
CA ILE A 361 5.94 18.67 12.52
C ILE A 361 4.49 18.16 12.44
N SER A 362 4.29 16.85 12.57
CA SER A 362 2.98 16.21 12.53
C SER A 362 2.08 16.70 13.67
N TRP A 363 2.62 16.78 14.89
CA TRP A 363 1.92 17.32 16.04
C TRP A 363 1.48 18.78 15.79
N GLU A 364 2.38 19.65 15.32
CA GLU A 364 2.07 21.05 15.02
C GLU A 364 0.95 21.18 13.98
N LEU A 365 1.02 20.40 12.89
CA LEU A 365 0.00 20.40 11.83
C LEU A 365 -1.34 19.83 12.32
N ASN A 366 -1.31 18.84 13.21
CA ASN A 366 -2.51 18.30 13.84
C ASN A 366 -3.17 19.29 14.81
N GLN A 367 -2.37 20.08 15.55
CA GLN A 367 -2.92 21.14 16.42
C GLN A 367 -3.75 22.16 15.62
N GLU A 368 -3.37 22.44 14.36
CA GLU A 368 -4.16 23.31 13.48
C GLU A 368 -5.53 22.73 13.09
N LYS A 369 -5.79 21.45 13.36
CA LYS A 369 -7.08 20.79 13.13
C LYS A 369 -8.00 20.91 14.35
N VAL A 370 -7.49 21.20 15.54
CA VAL A 370 -8.30 21.40 16.75
C VAL A 370 -9.25 22.60 16.54
N GLY A 371 -10.52 22.40 16.90
CA GLY A 371 -11.61 23.35 16.67
C GLY A 371 -12.24 23.29 15.27
N LYS A 372 -11.66 22.52 14.33
CA LYS A 372 -12.23 22.35 12.99
C LYS A 372 -13.21 21.16 12.96
N THR A 373 -14.08 21.18 11.97
CA THR A 373 -14.93 20.04 11.64
C THR A 373 -14.35 19.34 10.43
N LEU A 374 -14.13 18.03 10.54
CA LEU A 374 -13.66 17.19 9.45
C LEU A 374 -14.72 16.18 9.07
N ARG A 375 -14.94 16.01 7.77
CA ARG A 375 -15.75 14.93 7.24
C ARG A 375 -14.92 13.64 7.30
N CYS A 376 -15.36 12.69 8.10
CA CYS A 376 -14.62 11.46 8.35
C CYS A 376 -15.42 10.23 7.97
N ILE A 377 -14.75 9.19 7.44
CA ILE A 377 -15.34 7.87 7.25
C ILE A 377 -14.96 6.97 8.43
N ILE A 378 -15.91 6.20 8.97
CA ILE A 378 -15.65 5.31 10.11
C ILE A 378 -15.24 3.92 9.59
N ASP A 379 -13.99 3.53 9.78
CA ASP A 379 -13.46 2.26 9.27
C ASP A 379 -13.80 1.07 10.17
N ARG A 380 -13.70 1.27 11.49
CA ARG A 380 -13.86 0.17 12.46
C ARG A 380 -14.26 0.66 13.84
N LYS A 381 -14.63 -0.29 14.69
CA LYS A 381 -14.74 -0.10 16.14
C LYS A 381 -13.66 -0.97 16.78
N GLU A 382 -12.80 -0.35 17.58
CA GLU A 382 -11.67 -1.02 18.21
C GLU A 382 -11.57 -0.60 19.68
N GLY A 383 -11.71 -1.59 20.57
CA GLY A 383 -11.75 -1.34 22.01
C GLY A 383 -12.83 -0.31 22.40
N LYS A 384 -12.37 0.82 22.97
CA LYS A 384 -13.22 1.92 23.45
C LYS A 384 -13.48 3.02 22.42
N TYR A 385 -12.98 2.89 21.19
CA TYR A 385 -13.11 3.92 20.16
C TYR A 385 -13.81 3.41 18.90
N PHE A 386 -14.57 4.30 18.27
CA PHE A 386 -14.76 4.26 16.83
C PHE A 386 -13.55 4.93 16.18
N VAL A 387 -13.00 4.26 15.18
CA VAL A 387 -11.83 4.72 14.44
C VAL A 387 -12.29 5.14 13.05
N GLY A 388 -12.02 6.39 12.69
CA GLY A 388 -12.29 6.92 11.37
C GLY A 388 -11.11 7.70 10.81
N ARG A 389 -11.28 8.20 9.59
CA ARG A 389 -10.25 8.97 8.87
C ARG A 389 -10.86 10.10 8.07
N SER A 390 -10.08 11.16 7.91
CA SER A 390 -10.41 12.27 7.01
C SER A 390 -9.93 12.00 5.59
N GLU A 391 -10.26 12.90 4.64
CA GLU A 391 -9.73 12.80 3.28
C GLU A 391 -8.19 12.91 3.23
N PHE A 392 -7.56 13.40 4.31
CA PHE A 392 -6.13 13.59 4.43
C PHE A 392 -5.37 12.34 4.89
N ASP A 393 -6.08 11.25 5.23
CA ASP A 393 -5.45 10.10 5.87
C ASP A 393 -5.83 8.78 5.17
N SER A 394 -4.82 8.01 4.79
CA SER A 394 -4.98 6.65 4.29
C SER A 394 -5.18 5.65 5.44
N PRO A 395 -5.94 4.54 5.22
CA PRO A 395 -5.98 3.45 6.20
C PRO A 395 -4.58 2.87 6.46
N ASP A 396 -4.39 2.41 7.70
CA ASP A 396 -3.23 1.68 8.24
C ASP A 396 -1.88 2.42 8.28
N VAL A 397 -1.75 3.59 7.65
CA VAL A 397 -0.43 4.24 7.45
C VAL A 397 -0.35 5.71 7.87
N ASP A 398 -1.50 6.37 8.07
CA ASP A 398 -1.60 7.78 8.44
C ASP A 398 -2.44 7.93 9.72
N ASN A 399 -2.85 9.17 10.03
CA ASN A 399 -3.50 9.49 11.29
C ASN A 399 -4.91 8.94 11.37
N GLU A 400 -5.34 8.61 12.58
CA GLU A 400 -6.71 8.19 12.86
C GLU A 400 -7.48 9.31 13.59
N VAL A 401 -8.81 9.32 13.41
CA VAL A 401 -9.74 10.14 14.17
C VAL A 401 -10.51 9.25 15.12
N LEU A 402 -10.22 9.38 16.41
CA LEU A 402 -10.75 8.54 17.47
C LEU A 402 -11.98 9.19 18.12
N VAL A 403 -13.08 8.45 18.19
CA VAL A 403 -14.34 8.88 18.83
C VAL A 403 -14.71 7.92 19.96
N ASP A 404 -14.96 8.44 21.16
CA ASP A 404 -15.29 7.64 22.34
C ASP A 404 -16.61 6.86 22.15
N ALA A 405 -16.50 5.54 22.04
CA ALA A 405 -17.63 4.64 21.80
C ALA A 405 -18.55 4.45 23.03
N ALA A 406 -18.12 4.92 24.22
CA ALA A 406 -18.98 4.93 25.40
C ALA A 406 -19.97 6.11 25.38
N LYS A 407 -19.64 7.18 24.63
CA LYS A 407 -20.45 8.41 24.56
C LYS A 407 -21.26 8.50 23.28
N HIS A 408 -20.74 7.98 22.17
CA HIS A 408 -21.35 8.08 20.85
C HIS A 408 -21.46 6.71 20.18
N TYR A 409 -22.52 6.52 19.40
CA TYR A 409 -22.63 5.38 18.48
C TYR A 409 -22.47 5.87 17.05
N LEU A 410 -21.49 5.34 16.35
CA LEU A 410 -21.27 5.61 14.93
C LEU A 410 -21.44 4.32 14.13
N LYS A 411 -21.97 4.46 12.91
CA LYS A 411 -22.11 3.32 12.00
C LYS A 411 -20.83 3.16 11.18
N VAL A 412 -20.20 1.99 11.28
CA VAL A 412 -19.03 1.64 10.46
C VAL A 412 -19.41 1.69 8.97
N GLY A 413 -18.54 2.33 8.21
CA GLY A 413 -18.65 2.59 6.77
C GLY A 413 -19.52 3.78 6.38
N GLU A 414 -19.95 4.60 7.33
CA GLU A 414 -20.62 5.86 7.06
C GLU A 414 -19.69 7.06 7.23
N PHE A 415 -20.02 8.13 6.50
CA PHE A 415 -19.42 9.44 6.72
C PHE A 415 -20.11 10.13 7.88
N VAL A 416 -19.31 10.78 8.72
CA VAL A 416 -19.75 11.56 9.87
C VAL A 416 -18.89 12.81 9.94
N ASP A 417 -19.51 13.96 10.16
CA ASP A 417 -18.79 15.20 10.44
C ASP A 417 -18.39 15.20 11.92
N LEU A 418 -17.08 15.23 12.17
CA LEU A 418 -16.47 15.18 13.49
C LEU A 418 -15.84 16.52 13.82
N HIS A 419 -16.24 17.11 14.95
CA HIS A 419 -15.56 18.25 15.54
C HIS A 419 -14.32 17.75 16.29
N ILE A 420 -13.15 18.23 15.89
CA ILE A 420 -11.88 17.83 16.51
C ILE A 420 -11.62 18.71 17.74
N PHE A 421 -11.51 18.10 18.92
CA PHE A 421 -11.30 18.83 20.18
C PHE A 421 -9.89 18.64 20.76
N GLU A 422 -9.16 17.62 20.31
CA GLU A 422 -7.81 17.31 20.79
C GLU A 422 -7.00 16.63 19.68
N ALA A 423 -5.68 16.80 19.73
CA ALA A 423 -4.74 16.28 18.74
C ALA A 423 -3.46 15.77 19.44
N ALA A 424 -3.02 14.59 19.03
CA ALA A 424 -1.71 14.00 19.32
C ALA A 424 -0.78 14.13 18.09
N ASP A 425 0.41 13.56 18.17
CA ASP A 425 1.40 13.56 17.08
C ASP A 425 0.89 12.81 15.84
N PHE A 426 0.18 11.69 16.02
CA PHE A 426 -0.35 10.89 14.91
C PHE A 426 -1.86 10.61 14.99
N ASP A 427 -2.57 11.12 16.00
CA ASP A 427 -4.02 10.89 16.14
C ASP A 427 -4.77 12.20 16.40
N LEU A 428 -6.03 12.23 15.99
CA LEU A 428 -7.00 13.26 16.33
C LEU A 428 -8.11 12.66 17.19
N TYR A 429 -8.64 13.46 18.10
CA TYR A 429 -9.81 13.09 18.89
C TYR A 429 -10.97 14.00 18.52
N GLY A 430 -12.10 13.39 18.19
CA GLY A 430 -13.27 14.10 17.73
C GLY A 430 -14.57 13.59 18.33
N GLU A 431 -15.60 14.42 18.22
CA GLU A 431 -16.97 14.08 18.56
C GLU A 431 -17.91 14.41 17.40
N PRO A 432 -18.96 13.60 17.15
CA PRO A 432 -19.92 13.90 16.10
C PRO A 432 -20.67 15.19 16.44
N ILE A 433 -20.84 16.04 15.43
CA ILE A 433 -21.68 17.22 15.57
C ILE A 433 -23.12 16.74 15.77
N GLN A 434 -23.75 17.15 16.88
CA GLN A 434 -25.18 16.91 17.06
C GLN A 434 -25.94 17.76 16.02
N GLY A 435 -26.62 17.07 15.09
CA GLY A 435 -27.54 17.68 14.13
C GLY A 435 -28.83 18.17 14.77
#